data_AF-A0AA38HHP7-F1
#
_entry.id   AF-A0AA38HHP7-F1
#
_cell.length_a   1.000
_cell.length_b   1.000
_cell.length_c   1.000
_cell.angle_alpha   90.00
_cell.angle_beta   90.00
_cell.angle_gamma   90.00
#
_symmetry.space_group_name_H-M   'P 1'
#
loop_
_entity.id
_entity.type
_entity.pdbx_description
1 polymer ?
#
loop_
_entity_poly.entity_id
_entity_poly.type
_entity_poly.pdbx_seq_one_letter_code
_entity_poly.pdbx_strand_id
1 'polypeptide(L)'
;MPRTKPSSTSPGRPAPPSASPPTPDHPTSATPASTVKAKKAAAKAPKRKRDEQDDEDDERAKTKINKWTKDERLLLLERANDIVRHNLWTDLKTDNRMKVRQRSGVLAHWDAFMKKMVKEVEGQA
;
A
#
# COMPACT_ATOMS: atom_id res chain seq x y z
N MET A 1 -30.77 64.10 9.44
CA MET A 1 -31.43 63.29 10.48
C MET A 1 -30.41 62.31 11.06
N PRO A 2 -30.12 62.34 12.37
CA PRO A 2 -29.19 61.40 13.00
C PRO A 2 -29.93 60.09 13.29
N ARG A 3 -29.38 58.94 12.88
CA ARG A 3 -29.85 57.63 13.37
C ARG A 3 -28.71 56.88 14.03
N THR A 4 -28.95 56.67 15.31
CA THR A 4 -28.17 56.03 16.36
C THR A 4 -27.97 54.54 16.12
N LYS A 5 -26.77 54.02 16.44
CA LYS A 5 -26.48 52.58 16.61
C LYS A 5 -27.00 52.09 17.98
N PRO A 6 -27.55 50.87 18.06
CA PRO A 6 -27.43 50.04 19.26
C PRO A 6 -26.78 48.69 18.89
N SER A 7 -25.63 48.34 19.48
CA SER A 7 -25.44 47.73 20.80
C SER A 7 -25.51 46.19 20.75
N SER A 8 -24.30 45.62 20.72
CA SER A 8 -23.85 44.40 21.40
C SER A 8 -24.88 43.61 22.22
N THR A 9 -25.01 42.32 21.91
CA THR A 9 -25.39 41.29 22.89
C THR A 9 -24.70 39.99 22.50
N SER A 10 -23.64 39.63 23.23
CA SER A 10 -23.08 38.28 23.29
C SER A 10 -23.76 37.49 24.40
N PRO A 11 -24.23 36.27 24.13
CA PRO A 11 -24.48 35.30 25.19
C PRO A 11 -23.47 34.16 25.17
N GLY A 12 -22.80 33.98 26.30
CA GLY A 12 -22.73 32.68 26.96
C GLY A 12 -21.73 31.65 26.43
N ARG A 13 -20.54 31.64 27.03
CA ARG A 13 -19.56 30.54 27.01
C ARG A 13 -19.99 29.44 28.00
N PRO A 14 -20.11 28.16 27.60
CA PRO A 14 -19.97 27.06 28.54
C PRO A 14 -18.50 26.61 28.66
N ALA A 15 -18.07 26.37 29.89
CA ALA A 15 -16.74 25.92 30.29
C ALA A 15 -16.49 24.44 29.92
N PRO A 16 -15.21 24.00 29.81
CA PRO A 16 -14.84 22.64 29.39
C PRO A 16 -15.02 21.60 30.51
N PRO A 17 -15.35 20.33 30.21
CA PRO A 17 -15.28 19.26 31.19
C PRO A 17 -13.83 18.86 31.50
N SER A 18 -13.64 18.62 32.80
CA SER A 18 -12.41 18.39 33.55
C SER A 18 -11.61 17.16 33.12
N ALA A 19 -10.29 17.28 33.22
CA ALA A 19 -9.33 16.19 33.11
C ALA A 19 -9.35 15.27 34.34
N SER A 20 -9.01 13.98 34.15
CA SER A 20 -8.06 13.21 34.98
C SER A 20 -7.76 11.82 34.36
N PRO A 21 -6.48 11.42 34.21
CA PRO A 21 -6.02 10.03 34.00
C PRO A 21 -5.69 9.36 35.37
N PRO A 22 -5.57 8.01 35.51
CA PRO A 22 -4.34 7.27 35.15
C PRO A 22 -4.52 5.81 34.65
N THR A 23 -3.39 5.25 34.21
CA THR A 23 -3.09 3.89 33.72
C THR A 23 -3.31 2.76 34.73
N PRO A 24 -3.36 1.51 34.25
CA PRO A 24 -2.50 0.50 34.89
C PRO A 24 -1.63 -0.29 33.89
N ASP A 25 -0.39 -0.45 34.34
CA ASP A 25 0.68 -1.35 33.91
C ASP A 25 0.23 -2.74 33.49
N HIS A 26 0.79 -3.25 32.38
CA HIS A 26 1.11 -4.68 32.28
C HIS A 26 2.34 -4.91 31.37
N PRO A 27 3.12 -5.98 31.64
CA PRO A 27 4.58 -5.94 31.63
C PRO A 27 5.26 -6.27 30.30
N THR A 28 6.49 -5.75 30.17
CA THR A 28 7.56 -6.28 29.33
C THR A 28 7.74 -7.78 29.55
N SER A 29 7.61 -8.57 28.48
CA SER A 29 8.27 -9.87 28.40
C SER A 29 9.10 -9.92 27.13
N ALA A 30 10.40 -9.78 27.32
CA ALA A 30 11.41 -10.10 26.35
C ALA A 30 11.53 -11.63 26.25
N THR A 31 11.63 -12.18 25.03
CA THR A 31 12.52 -13.33 24.77
C THR A 31 12.91 -13.35 23.29
N PRO A 32 14.22 -13.50 22.98
CA PRO A 32 14.74 -13.57 21.62
C PRO A 32 14.83 -15.01 21.08
N ALA A 33 15.00 -15.09 19.75
CA ALA A 33 15.69 -16.11 18.97
C ALA A 33 15.18 -17.56 18.99
N SER A 34 14.79 -18.06 17.80
CA SER A 34 15.22 -19.40 17.39
C SER A 34 15.40 -19.48 15.88
N THR A 35 16.68 -19.44 15.50
CA THR A 35 17.15 -19.89 14.19
C THR A 35 17.07 -21.40 14.16
N VAL A 36 16.38 -21.98 13.18
CA VAL A 36 16.64 -23.37 12.78
C VAL A 36 16.89 -23.43 11.28
N LYS A 37 18.18 -23.47 11.00
CA LYS A 37 18.83 -23.71 9.73
C LYS A 37 18.72 -25.21 9.44
N ALA A 38 17.74 -25.63 8.64
CA ALA A 38 17.68 -27.01 8.17
C ALA A 38 18.48 -27.16 6.87
N LYS A 39 19.61 -27.85 7.00
CA LYS A 39 20.51 -28.29 5.93
C LYS A 39 19.81 -29.28 4.98
N LYS A 40 19.98 -29.04 3.69
CA LYS A 40 20.48 -29.96 2.65
C LYS A 40 20.25 -31.46 2.89
N ALA A 41 19.35 -32.06 2.11
CA ALA A 41 19.43 -33.47 1.75
C ALA A 41 19.45 -33.59 0.23
N ALA A 42 20.61 -34.00 -0.28
CA ALA A 42 20.78 -34.44 -1.65
C ALA A 42 20.11 -35.81 -1.80
N ALA A 43 19.18 -35.95 -2.74
CA ALA A 43 18.70 -37.25 -3.19
C ALA A 43 18.90 -37.35 -4.71
N LYS A 44 19.79 -38.30 -5.01
CA LYS A 44 20.30 -38.77 -6.29
C LYS A 44 19.16 -39.22 -7.22
N ALA A 45 19.31 -38.91 -8.51
CA ALA A 45 18.39 -39.18 -9.61
C ALA A 45 17.94 -40.64 -9.77
N PRO A 46 16.86 -40.85 -10.56
CA PRO A 46 16.93 -41.84 -11.63
C PRO A 46 16.68 -41.20 -13.02
N LYS A 47 17.70 -41.31 -13.88
CA LYS A 47 17.63 -41.02 -15.32
C LYS A 47 16.63 -41.99 -15.97
N ARG A 48 15.50 -41.48 -16.46
CA ARG A 48 14.64 -42.24 -17.38
C ARG A 48 14.96 -41.76 -18.80
N LYS A 49 15.43 -42.70 -19.62
CA LYS A 49 15.51 -42.56 -21.08
C LYS A 49 14.11 -42.23 -21.57
N ARG A 50 13.96 -41.12 -22.29
CA ARG A 50 12.76 -40.83 -23.07
C ARG A 50 13.17 -40.98 -24.52
N ASP A 51 12.48 -41.89 -25.18
CA ASP A 51 12.61 -42.21 -26.58
C ASP A 51 12.49 -40.97 -27.47
N GLU A 52 13.22 -41.06 -28.59
CA GLU A 52 13.08 -40.23 -29.78
C GLU A 52 11.60 -40.12 -30.14
N GLN A 53 11.09 -38.90 -30.15
CA GLN A 53 9.78 -38.61 -30.70
C GLN A 53 9.89 -37.30 -31.49
N ASP A 54 10.06 -37.52 -32.80
CA ASP A 54 9.49 -36.79 -33.92
C ASP A 54 9.60 -35.26 -33.92
N ASP A 55 10.48 -34.78 -34.80
CA ASP A 55 10.51 -33.42 -35.35
C ASP A 55 9.24 -33.17 -36.18
N GLU A 56 8.12 -32.85 -35.52
CA GLU A 56 7.01 -32.14 -36.17
C GLU A 56 6.93 -30.70 -35.64
N ASP A 57 7.66 -29.83 -36.34
CA ASP A 57 7.26 -28.49 -36.80
C ASP A 57 6.18 -27.75 -35.97
N ASP A 58 6.48 -27.46 -34.70
CA ASP A 58 5.71 -26.48 -33.92
C ASP A 58 6.27 -25.08 -34.26
N GLU A 59 5.92 -24.57 -35.45
CA GLU A 59 5.84 -23.14 -35.82
C GLU A 59 4.81 -22.44 -34.90
N ARG A 60 5.03 -22.55 -33.59
CA ARG A 60 4.23 -21.91 -32.55
C ARG A 60 4.46 -20.44 -32.72
N ALA A 61 3.55 -19.79 -33.44
CA ALA A 61 3.50 -18.35 -33.67
C ALA A 61 4.00 -17.63 -32.41
N LYS A 62 5.25 -17.19 -32.45
CA LYS A 62 5.88 -16.44 -31.36
C LYS A 62 5.13 -15.13 -31.32
N THR A 63 4.03 -15.10 -30.55
CA THR A 63 3.28 -13.90 -30.24
C THR A 63 4.32 -12.96 -29.68
N LYS A 64 4.67 -11.93 -30.45
CA LYS A 64 5.65 -10.92 -30.05
C LYS A 64 5.12 -10.36 -28.74
N ILE A 65 5.73 -10.78 -27.63
CA ILE A 65 5.35 -10.29 -26.31
C ILE A 65 5.61 -8.79 -26.38
N ASN A 66 4.55 -8.00 -26.38
CA ASN A 66 4.67 -6.56 -26.37
C ASN A 66 5.34 -6.18 -25.05
N LYS A 67 6.62 -5.82 -25.13
CA LYS A 67 7.38 -5.42 -23.96
C LYS A 67 6.94 -4.01 -23.62
N TRP A 68 6.38 -3.86 -22.43
CA TRP A 68 6.06 -2.55 -21.87
C TRP A 68 7.30 -1.66 -21.86
N THR A 69 7.21 -0.54 -22.55
CA THR A 69 8.22 0.52 -22.53
C THR A 69 8.19 1.24 -21.19
N LYS A 70 9.28 1.97 -20.91
CA LYS A 70 9.40 2.78 -19.69
C LYS A 70 8.31 3.86 -19.65
N ASP A 71 8.06 4.52 -20.78
CA ASP A 71 7.08 5.61 -20.89
C ASP A 71 5.65 5.10 -20.67
N GLU A 72 5.29 3.95 -21.23
CA GLU A 72 3.98 3.31 -21.00
C GLU A 72 3.76 2.99 -19.52
N ARG A 73 4.81 2.52 -18.81
CA ARG A 73 4.73 2.24 -17.38
C ARG A 73 4.55 3.50 -16.54
N LEU A 74 5.26 4.57 -16.88
CA LEU A 74 5.12 5.85 -16.19
C LEU A 74 3.72 6.44 -16.40
N LEU A 75 3.21 6.41 -17.63
CA LEU A 75 1.85 6.85 -17.94
C LEU A 75 0.80 6.05 -17.18
N LEU A 76 0.97 4.72 -17.11
CA LEU A 76 0.08 3.86 -16.34
C LEU A 76 0.08 4.23 -14.85
N LEU A 77 1.26 4.47 -14.27
CA LEU A 77 1.40 4.86 -12.87
C LEU A 77 0.75 6.22 -12.60
N GLU A 78 0.90 7.19 -13.49
CA GLU A 78 0.24 8.50 -13.38
C GLU A 78 -1.28 8.36 -13.36
N ARG A 79 -1.86 7.63 -14.32
CA ARG A 79 -3.31 7.41 -14.39
C ARG A 79 -3.84 6.61 -13.21
N ALA A 80 -3.09 5.61 -12.75
CA ALA A 80 -3.45 4.85 -11.56
C ALA A 80 -3.47 5.73 -10.30
N ASN A 81 -2.50 6.63 -10.15
CA ASN A 81 -2.44 7.55 -9.02
C ASN A 81 -3.69 8.44 -8.91
N ASP A 82 -4.15 9.00 -10.03
CA ASP A 82 -5.34 9.85 -10.06
C ASP A 82 -6.58 9.06 -9.62
N ILE A 83 -6.82 7.90 -10.25
CA ILE A 83 -7.97 7.04 -9.95
C ILE A 83 -7.98 6.65 -8.47
N VAL A 84 -6.83 6.22 -7.96
CA VAL A 84 -6.70 5.75 -6.58
C VAL A 84 -6.90 6.90 -5.61
N ARG A 85 -6.30 8.07 -5.81
CA ARG A 85 -6.48 9.21 -4.88
C ARG A 85 -7.93 9.68 -4.75
N HIS A 86 -8.73 9.55 -5.81
CA HIS A 86 -10.15 9.91 -5.78
C HIS A 86 -11.01 8.91 -4.99
N ASN A 87 -10.76 7.60 -5.11
CA ASN A 87 -11.66 6.57 -4.57
C ASN A 87 -11.13 5.82 -3.34
N LEU A 88 -9.82 5.73 -3.16
CA LEU A 88 -9.15 4.88 -2.17
C LEU A 88 -9.69 5.05 -0.75
N TRP A 89 -9.83 6.30 -0.29
CA TRP A 89 -10.33 6.55 1.06
C TRP A 89 -11.82 6.21 1.22
N THR A 90 -12.61 6.49 0.19
CA THR A 90 -14.05 6.22 0.18
C THR A 90 -14.34 4.74 0.30
N ASP A 91 -13.51 3.90 -0.33
CA ASP A 91 -13.63 2.45 -0.25
C ASP A 91 -13.08 1.92 1.08
N LEU A 92 -11.89 2.37 1.49
CA LEU A 92 -11.22 1.87 2.70
C LEU A 92 -11.93 2.24 4.00
N LYS A 93 -12.66 3.35 4.07
CA LYS A 93 -13.41 3.70 5.30
C LYS A 93 -14.52 2.70 5.63
N THR A 94 -14.97 1.90 4.65
CA THR A 94 -15.99 0.86 4.86
C THR A 94 -15.42 -0.38 5.55
N ASP A 95 -14.11 -0.64 5.40
CA ASP A 95 -13.41 -1.74 6.04
C ASP A 95 -13.18 -1.47 7.54
N ASN A 96 -13.69 -2.35 8.39
CA ASN A 96 -13.54 -2.27 9.85
C ASN A 96 -12.08 -2.19 10.32
N ARG A 97 -11.12 -2.76 9.58
CA ARG A 97 -9.69 -2.72 9.93
C ARG A 97 -9.06 -1.36 9.64
N MET A 98 -9.58 -0.65 8.65
CA MET A 98 -9.02 0.60 8.17
C MET A 98 -9.67 1.83 8.82
N LYS A 99 -10.80 1.66 9.53
CA LYS A 99 -11.48 2.72 10.29
C LYS A 99 -10.60 3.45 11.31
N VAL A 100 -9.58 2.77 11.86
CA VAL A 100 -8.65 3.36 12.84
C VAL A 100 -7.65 4.31 12.17
N ARG A 101 -7.44 4.17 10.85
CA ARG A 101 -6.50 5.02 10.10
C ARG A 101 -7.16 6.33 9.69
N GLN A 102 -6.37 7.40 9.68
CA GLN A 102 -6.79 8.69 9.14
C GLN A 102 -6.59 8.72 7.63
N ARG A 103 -7.47 9.43 6.90
CA ARG A 103 -7.36 9.63 5.44
C ARG A 103 -5.96 10.08 5.01
N SER A 104 -5.40 11.05 5.72
CA SER A 104 -4.07 11.60 5.45
C SER A 104 -2.98 10.55 5.56
N GLY A 105 -3.04 9.65 6.55
CA GLY A 105 -2.07 8.57 6.72
C GLY A 105 -2.15 7.53 5.61
N VAL A 106 -3.35 7.21 5.15
CA VAL A 106 -3.57 6.28 4.02
C VAL A 106 -3.01 6.87 2.72
N LEU A 107 -3.32 8.14 2.44
CA LEU A 107 -2.81 8.82 1.25
C LEU A 107 -1.28 9.00 1.29
N ALA A 108 -0.71 9.31 2.45
CA ALA A 108 0.74 9.40 2.61
C ALA A 108 1.43 8.06 2.34
N HIS A 109 0.81 6.94 2.76
CA HIS A 109 1.32 5.61 2.47
C HIS A 109 1.24 5.28 0.97
N TRP A 110 0.14 5.63 0.32
CA TRP A 110 -0.02 5.51 -1.14
C TRP A 110 1.04 6.33 -1.89
N ASP A 111 1.29 7.57 -1.48
CA ASP A 111 2.30 8.43 -2.10
C ASP A 111 3.71 7.86 -1.97
N ALA A 112 4.05 7.27 -0.82
CA ALA A 112 5.31 6.57 -0.63
C ALA A 112 5.43 5.34 -1.53
N PHE A 113 4.34 4.58 -1.69
CA PHE A 113 4.26 3.45 -2.60
C PHE A 113 4.47 3.88 -4.07
N MET A 114 3.78 4.93 -4.52
CA MET A 114 3.93 5.47 -5.88
C MET A 114 5.35 5.95 -6.16
N LYS A 115 5.99 6.66 -5.22
CA LYS A 115 7.39 7.07 -5.35
C LYS A 115 8.34 5.88 -5.54
N LYS A 116 8.10 4.79 -4.81
CA LYS A 116 8.88 3.55 -4.95
C LYS A 116 8.70 2.94 -6.34
N MET A 117 7.46 2.83 -6.81
CA MET A 117 7.15 2.28 -8.14
C MET A 117 7.79 3.11 -9.27
N VAL A 118 7.71 4.44 -9.20
CA VAL A 118 8.36 5.32 -10.18
C VAL A 118 9.87 5.11 -10.17
N LYS A 119 10.51 5.07 -9.00
CA LYS A 119 11.95 4.83 -8.87
C LYS A 119 12.38 3.48 -9.47
N GLU A 120 11.59 2.43 -9.27
CA GLU A 120 11.85 1.11 -9.85
C GLU A 120 11.76 1.13 -11.38
N VAL A 121 10.79 1.84 -11.95
CA VAL A 121 10.68 2.03 -13.40
C VAL A 121 11.83 2.88 -13.95
N GLU A 122 12.27 3.88 -13.20
CA GLU A 122 13.40 4.73 -13.59
C GLU A 122 14.74 4.01 -13.58
N GLY A 123 14.98 3.18 -12.56
CA GLY A 123 16.22 2.43 -12.35
C GLY A 123 16.36 1.14 -13.16
N GLN A 124 15.37 0.77 -13.98
CA GLN A 124 15.44 -0.35 -14.92
C GLN A 124 16.04 0.00 -16.29
N ALA A 125 16.58 1.22 -16.45
CA ALA A 125 17.23 1.70 -17.68
C ALA A 125 18.73 1.41 -17.70
#